data_AF-A0A8D1ALS5-F1
#
_entry.id   AF-A0A8D1ALS5-F1
#
_cell.length_a   1.000
_cell.length_b   1.000
_cell.length_c   1.000
_cell.angle_alpha   90.00
_cell.angle_beta   90.00
_cell.angle_gamma   90.00
#
_symmetry.space_group_name_H-M   'P 1'
#
loop_
_entity.id
_entity.type
_entity.pdbx_description
1 polymer ?
#
loop_
_entity_poly.entity_id
_entity_poly.type
_entity_poly.pdbx_seq_one_letter_code
_entity_poly.pdbx_strand_id
1 'polypeptide(L)'
;MKKHERNMRDLWDNIKWANLRIIGIPAGKEKEEGIENIFEEIMAENVPNLKDTDIKIQEAQRAPKKLHPNRPTPRIINIAKVKERILKAAREKQSINYKGTPIRGSDFSTETLQARREWQDIFKVLKGKTCNLEYSIQQEYHLK
;
A
#
# COMPACT_ATOMS: atom_id res chain seq x y z
N MET A 1 29.38 8.55 9.47
CA MET A 1 28.13 8.01 10.06
C MET A 1 26.96 7.87 9.07
N LYS A 2 26.70 8.82 8.15
CA LYS A 2 25.56 8.79 7.19
C LYS A 2 25.49 7.61 6.19
N LYS A 3 26.52 6.77 6.08
CA LYS A 3 26.56 5.61 5.16
C LYS A 3 25.89 4.38 5.76
N HIS A 4 26.07 4.14 7.06
CA HIS A 4 25.49 2.98 7.75
C HIS A 4 23.97 3.12 7.95
N GLU A 5 23.46 4.33 8.21
CA GLU A 5 22.03 4.59 8.30
C GLU A 5 21.28 4.47 6.96
N ARG A 6 21.95 4.77 5.84
CA ARG A 6 21.39 4.54 4.51
C ARG A 6 21.35 3.05 4.19
N ASN A 7 22.44 2.33 4.50
CA ASN A 7 22.52 0.89 4.30
C ASN A 7 21.45 0.12 5.11
N MET A 8 21.19 0.54 6.37
CA MET A 8 20.10 -0.03 7.17
C MET A 8 18.72 0.32 6.63
N ARG A 9 18.54 1.52 6.06
CA ARG A 9 17.30 1.89 5.37
C ARG A 9 17.05 1.03 4.14
N ASP A 10 18.05 0.87 3.28
CA ASP A 10 17.93 0.08 2.05
C ASP A 10 17.67 -1.41 2.34
N LEU A 11 18.25 -1.94 3.42
CA LEU A 11 17.96 -3.29 3.94
C LEU A 11 16.52 -3.41 4.46
N TRP A 12 16.06 -2.45 5.27
CA TRP A 12 14.69 -2.46 5.79
C TRP A 12 13.68 -2.27 4.68
N ASP A 13 13.94 -1.36 3.74
CA ASP A 13 13.08 -1.11 2.59
C ASP A 13 13.01 -2.33 1.68
N ASN A 14 14.10 -3.09 1.48
CA ASN A 14 14.06 -4.40 0.80
C ASN A 14 13.19 -5.41 1.55
N ILE A 15 13.35 -5.54 2.87
CA ILE A 15 12.53 -6.44 3.69
C ILE A 15 11.04 -6.04 3.65
N LYS A 16 10.75 -4.73 3.71
CA LYS A 16 9.40 -4.15 3.57
C LYS A 16 8.85 -4.26 2.16
N TRP A 17 9.72 -4.26 1.16
CA TRP A 17 9.32 -4.33 -0.24
C TRP A 17 8.57 -5.63 -0.49
N ALA A 18 8.91 -6.71 0.20
CA ALA A 18 8.18 -7.98 0.13
C ALA A 18 6.85 -8.01 0.92
N ASN A 19 6.63 -7.08 1.84
CA ASN A 19 5.47 -7.05 2.74
C ASN A 19 4.28 -6.30 2.13
N LEU A 20 3.12 -6.95 2.06
CA LEU A 20 1.83 -6.37 1.72
C LEU A 20 1.00 -6.18 3.00
N ARG A 21 0.50 -4.96 3.24
CA ARG A 21 -0.40 -4.71 4.38
C ARG A 21 -1.86 -4.72 3.93
N ILE A 22 -2.67 -5.60 4.49
CA ILE A 22 -4.11 -5.70 4.21
C ILE A 22 -4.92 -5.28 5.44
N ILE A 23 -5.87 -4.37 5.27
CA ILE A 23 -6.72 -3.81 6.33
C ILE A 23 -8.18 -3.98 5.94
N GLY A 24 -9.02 -4.37 6.90
CA GLY A 24 -10.47 -4.48 6.72
C GLY A 24 -11.02 -5.89 6.95
N ILE A 25 -10.15 -6.87 7.24
CA ILE A 25 -10.59 -8.24 7.47
C ILE A 25 -10.95 -8.43 8.96
N PRO A 26 -12.10 -9.03 9.29
CA PRO A 26 -12.55 -9.22 10.68
C PRO A 26 -11.56 -10.03 11.54
N ALA A 27 -11.61 -9.78 12.85
CA ALA A 27 -10.93 -10.63 13.84
C ALA A 27 -11.56 -12.03 13.87
N GLY A 28 -10.77 -13.06 14.18
CA GLY A 28 -11.23 -14.46 14.24
C GLY A 28 -11.18 -15.21 12.90
N LYS A 29 -11.42 -14.54 11.76
CA LYS A 29 -11.46 -15.18 10.44
C LYS A 29 -10.22 -15.99 10.06
N GLU A 30 -9.05 -15.61 10.55
CA GLU A 30 -7.79 -16.33 10.32
C GLU A 30 -7.77 -17.72 10.97
N LYS A 31 -8.41 -17.86 12.15
CA LYS A 31 -8.47 -19.15 12.85
C LYS A 31 -9.50 -20.08 12.24
N GLU A 32 -10.57 -19.52 11.68
CA GLU A 32 -11.65 -20.28 11.04
C GLU A 32 -11.24 -20.75 9.64
N GLU A 33 -10.73 -19.83 8.83
CA GLU A 33 -10.53 -20.06 7.39
C GLU A 33 -9.05 -20.28 7.04
N GLY A 34 -8.11 -19.88 7.90
CA GLY A 34 -6.67 -19.90 7.59
C GLY A 34 -6.24 -18.68 6.77
N ILE A 35 -4.98 -18.27 6.92
CA ILE A 35 -4.48 -17.07 6.22
C ILE A 35 -4.28 -17.33 4.72
N GLU A 36 -3.91 -18.55 4.34
CA GLU A 36 -3.74 -18.96 2.95
C GLU A 36 -5.05 -18.85 2.17
N ASN A 37 -6.14 -19.43 2.68
CA ASN A 37 -7.45 -19.34 2.05
C ASN A 37 -7.93 -17.88 1.91
N ILE A 38 -7.73 -17.05 2.94
CA ILE A 38 -8.11 -15.63 2.87
C ILE A 38 -7.33 -14.93 1.75
N PHE A 39 -6.04 -15.23 1.61
CA PHE A 39 -5.23 -14.64 0.56
C PHE A 39 -5.64 -15.14 -0.83
N GLU A 40 -5.91 -16.43 -0.99
CA GLU A 40 -6.42 -17.00 -2.24
C GLU A 40 -7.76 -16.39 -2.67
N GLU A 41 -8.69 -16.19 -1.73
CA GLU A 41 -9.95 -15.49 -2.00
C GLU A 41 -9.73 -14.06 -2.49
N ILE A 42 -8.84 -13.29 -1.83
CA ILE A 42 -8.48 -11.93 -2.26
C ILE A 42 -7.86 -11.95 -3.66
N MET A 43 -6.98 -12.92 -3.94
CA MET A 43 -6.35 -13.06 -5.24
C MET A 43 -7.37 -13.39 -6.33
N ALA A 44 -8.28 -14.33 -6.06
CA ALA A 44 -9.31 -14.74 -6.99
C ALA A 44 -10.30 -13.61 -7.32
N GLU A 45 -10.68 -12.81 -6.32
CA GLU A 45 -11.65 -11.72 -6.47
C GLU A 45 -11.03 -10.50 -7.19
N ASN A 46 -9.76 -10.21 -6.93
CA ASN A 46 -9.14 -8.97 -7.42
C ASN A 46 -8.25 -9.17 -8.65
N VAL A 47 -7.51 -10.27 -8.72
CA VAL A 47 -6.51 -10.55 -9.76
C VAL A 47 -6.68 -11.97 -10.32
N PRO A 48 -7.81 -12.29 -10.98
CA PRO A 48 -8.13 -13.65 -11.42
C PRO A 48 -7.10 -14.24 -12.40
N ASN A 49 -6.34 -13.41 -13.11
CA ASN A 49 -5.30 -13.81 -14.06
C ASN A 49 -4.01 -14.32 -13.38
N LEU A 50 -4.00 -14.46 -12.05
CA LEU A 50 -2.86 -14.93 -11.25
C LEU A 50 -3.07 -16.30 -10.62
N LYS A 51 -4.22 -16.96 -10.87
CA LYS A 51 -4.59 -18.23 -10.24
C LYS A 51 -3.61 -19.37 -10.50
N ASP A 52 -2.86 -19.34 -11.61
CA ASP A 52 -1.96 -20.44 -12.02
C ASP A 52 -0.52 -20.28 -11.51
N THR A 53 -0.26 -19.34 -10.61
CA THR A 53 1.08 -19.14 -10.04
C THR A 53 1.16 -19.85 -8.69
N ASP A 54 2.17 -20.70 -8.47
CA ASP A 54 2.51 -21.28 -7.16
C ASP A 54 2.95 -20.17 -6.18
N ILE A 55 1.98 -19.41 -5.67
CA ILE A 55 2.20 -18.31 -4.74
C ILE A 55 2.23 -18.88 -3.33
N LYS A 56 3.43 -19.02 -2.78
CA LYS A 56 3.60 -19.36 -1.36
C LYS A 56 3.63 -18.10 -0.52
N ILE A 57 2.77 -18.05 0.49
CA ILE A 57 2.88 -17.06 1.56
C ILE A 57 4.09 -17.43 2.41
N GLN A 58 5.03 -16.51 2.57
CA GLN A 58 6.20 -16.77 3.44
C GLN A 58 5.84 -16.62 4.91
N GLU A 59 5.12 -15.55 5.23
CA GLU A 59 4.75 -15.24 6.60
C GLU A 59 3.54 -14.31 6.59
N ALA A 60 2.64 -14.49 7.55
CA ALA A 60 1.56 -13.56 7.78
C ALA A 60 1.46 -13.24 9.27
N GLN A 61 1.61 -11.96 9.58
CA GLN A 61 1.58 -11.46 10.96
C GLN A 61 0.47 -10.43 11.12
N ARG A 62 -0.15 -10.44 12.30
CA ARG A 62 -1.13 -9.45 12.70
C ARG A 62 -0.45 -8.37 13.54
N ALA A 63 -0.63 -7.10 13.18
CA ALA A 63 -0.06 -5.97 13.90
C ALA A 63 -1.16 -4.97 14.28
N PRO A 64 -1.38 -4.64 15.57
CA PRO A 64 -0.59 -4.98 16.77
C PRO A 64 -1.06 -6.24 17.52
N LYS A 65 -0.15 -6.81 18.34
CA LYS A 65 -0.30 -8.08 19.09
C LYS A 65 -1.39 -8.07 20.19
N LYS A 66 -1.83 -6.89 20.67
CA LYS A 66 -2.90 -6.72 21.67
C LYS A 66 -4.20 -6.34 20.95
N LEU A 67 -5.18 -7.25 20.95
CA LEU A 67 -6.41 -7.13 20.17
C LEU A 67 -7.59 -6.65 21.04
N HIS A 68 -8.30 -5.61 20.58
CA HIS A 68 -9.72 -5.45 20.89
C HIS A 68 -10.52 -6.22 19.83
N PRO A 69 -11.47 -7.09 20.20
CA PRO A 69 -12.17 -7.98 19.27
C PRO A 69 -12.95 -7.24 18.18
N ASN A 70 -13.41 -6.02 18.45
CA ASN A 70 -14.28 -5.26 17.55
C ASN A 70 -13.52 -4.37 16.54
N ARG A 71 -12.18 -4.34 16.55
CA ARG A 71 -11.41 -3.42 15.69
C ARG A 71 -10.79 -4.16 14.50
N PRO A 72 -11.10 -3.77 13.25
CA PRO A 72 -10.42 -4.31 12.07
C PRO A 72 -8.93 -3.93 12.18
N THR A 73 -8.08 -4.96 12.22
CA THR A 73 -6.65 -4.79 12.47
C THR A 73 -5.85 -5.09 11.20
N PRO A 74 -4.76 -4.35 10.96
CA PRO A 74 -3.90 -4.60 9.83
C PRO A 74 -3.21 -5.97 9.89
N ARG A 75 -3.21 -6.66 8.75
CA ARG A 75 -2.40 -7.86 8.49
C ARG A 75 -1.22 -7.47 7.63
N ILE A 76 -0.05 -7.99 7.96
CA ILE A 76 1.15 -7.89 7.16
C ILE A 76 1.38 -9.29 6.61
N ILE A 77 1.24 -9.45 5.30
CA ILE A 77 1.49 -10.71 4.61
C ILE A 77 2.71 -10.49 3.72
N ASN A 78 3.72 -11.34 3.87
CA ASN A 78 4.93 -11.29 3.06
C ASN A 78 4.73 -12.12 1.79
N ILE A 79 4.72 -11.44 0.63
CA ILE A 79 4.36 -12.02 -0.68
C ILE A 79 5.18 -11.42 -1.83
N ALA A 80 6.51 -11.40 -1.66
CA ALA A 80 7.48 -10.75 -2.53
C ALA A 80 7.18 -10.85 -4.05
N LYS A 81 6.79 -12.03 -4.54
CA LYS A 81 6.60 -12.30 -5.98
C LYS A 81 5.36 -11.65 -6.60
N VAL A 82 4.29 -11.43 -5.84
CA VAL A 82 2.99 -11.00 -6.42
C VAL A 82 2.47 -9.69 -5.88
N LYS A 83 3.11 -9.14 -4.84
CA LYS A 83 2.73 -7.86 -4.24
C LYS A 83 2.53 -6.76 -5.29
N GLU A 84 3.50 -6.54 -6.17
CA GLU A 84 3.43 -5.44 -7.13
C GLU A 84 2.24 -5.57 -8.11
N ARG A 85 1.89 -6.80 -8.50
CA ARG A 85 0.72 -7.08 -9.34
C ARG A 85 -0.59 -6.82 -8.61
N ILE A 86 -0.68 -7.20 -7.32
CA ILE A 86 -1.84 -6.90 -6.47
C ILE A 86 -2.04 -5.39 -6.34
N LEU A 87 -0.95 -4.66 -6.13
CA LEU A 87 -1.00 -3.21 -5.98
C LEU A 87 -1.31 -2.48 -7.27
N LYS A 88 -0.81 -3.00 -8.39
CA LYS A 88 -1.20 -2.53 -9.71
C LYS A 88 -2.70 -2.71 -9.92
N ALA A 89 -3.24 -3.90 -9.65
CA ALA A 89 -4.67 -4.16 -9.74
C ALA A 89 -5.48 -3.26 -8.78
N ALA A 90 -4.98 -3.03 -7.56
CA ALA A 90 -5.62 -2.13 -6.60
C ALA A 90 -5.66 -0.67 -7.08
N ARG A 91 -4.61 -0.20 -7.77
CA ARG A 91 -4.56 1.15 -8.36
C ARG A 91 -5.49 1.27 -9.56
N GLU A 92 -5.57 0.24 -10.39
CA GLU A 92 -6.43 0.20 -11.58
C GLU A 92 -7.91 0.11 -11.21
N LYS A 93 -8.27 -0.77 -10.27
CA LYS A 93 -9.66 -0.96 -9.80
C LYS A 93 -10.08 0.04 -8.73
N GLN A 94 -9.14 0.79 -8.15
CA GLN A 94 -9.33 1.68 -6.98
C GLN A 94 -9.84 1.01 -5.69
N SER A 95 -10.23 -0.27 -5.72
CA SER A 95 -10.58 -1.07 -4.56
C SER A 95 -9.99 -2.48 -4.65
N ILE A 96 -9.72 -3.06 -3.48
CA ILE A 96 -9.48 -4.49 -3.31
C ILE A 96 -10.65 -5.01 -2.49
N ASN A 97 -11.23 -6.15 -2.84
CA ASN A 97 -12.36 -6.73 -2.12
C ASN A 97 -12.00 -8.06 -1.47
N TYR A 98 -12.68 -8.40 -0.37
CA TYR A 98 -12.67 -9.72 0.26
C TYR A 98 -14.12 -10.07 0.60
N LYS A 99 -14.65 -11.13 0.00
CA LYS A 99 -16.07 -11.55 0.13
C LYS A 99 -17.04 -10.39 -0.15
N GLY A 100 -16.76 -9.61 -1.19
CA GLY A 100 -17.55 -8.44 -1.57
C GLY A 100 -17.40 -7.22 -0.65
N THR A 101 -16.60 -7.31 0.42
CA THR A 101 -16.33 -6.17 1.30
C THR A 101 -15.05 -5.46 0.87
N PRO A 102 -15.06 -4.13 0.68
CA PRO A 102 -13.86 -3.39 0.30
C PRO A 102 -12.82 -3.41 1.44
N ILE A 103 -11.59 -3.76 1.10
CA ILE A 103 -10.40 -3.80 1.95
C ILE A 103 -9.34 -2.84 1.42
N ARG A 104 -8.46 -2.37 2.30
CA ARG A 104 -7.36 -1.44 1.95
C ARG A 104 -6.03 -2.18 1.94
N GLY A 105 -5.35 -2.17 0.79
CA GLY A 105 -3.95 -2.55 0.66
C GLY A 105 -3.01 -1.36 0.88
N SER A 106 -1.88 -1.56 1.56
CA SER A 106 -0.84 -0.52 1.71
C SER A 106 0.57 -1.11 1.70
N ASP A 107 1.49 -0.36 1.11
CA ASP A 107 2.85 -0.81 0.77
C ASP A 107 3.93 -0.26 1.68
N PHE A 108 3.56 0.74 2.48
CA PHE A 108 4.51 1.72 2.96
C PHE A 108 4.73 1.59 4.46
N SER A 109 6.00 1.74 4.85
CA SER A 109 6.34 2.01 6.24
C SER A 109 5.80 3.35 6.69
N THR A 110 5.76 3.55 8.00
CA THR A 110 5.55 4.85 8.62
C THR A 110 6.51 5.92 8.08
N GLU A 111 7.79 5.58 7.89
CA GLU A 111 8.80 6.50 7.35
C GLU A 111 8.59 6.80 5.86
N THR A 112 8.31 5.80 5.02
CA THR A 112 8.03 6.01 3.59
C THR A 112 6.74 6.80 3.39
N LEU A 113 5.73 6.57 4.23
CA LEU A 113 4.50 7.37 4.26
C LEU A 113 4.80 8.82 4.63
N GLN A 114 5.70 9.05 5.59
CA GLN A 114 6.10 10.39 6.00
C GLN A 114 6.85 11.12 4.88
N ALA A 115 7.85 10.48 4.28
CA ALA A 115 8.57 11.04 3.13
C ALA A 115 7.61 11.35 1.96
N ARG A 116 6.61 10.49 1.71
CA ARG A 116 5.57 10.76 0.71
C ARG A 116 4.70 11.97 1.04
N ARG A 117 4.33 12.18 2.31
CA ARG A 117 3.56 13.35 2.74
C ARG A 117 4.37 14.63 2.55
N GLU A 118 5.62 14.62 2.99
CA GLU A 118 6.55 15.75 2.80
C GLU A 118 6.73 16.07 1.31
N TRP A 119 6.90 15.04 0.47
CA TRP A 119 6.95 15.22 -0.99
C TRP A 119 5.62 15.70 -1.60
N GLN A 120 4.47 15.24 -1.10
CA GLN A 120 3.16 15.73 -1.54
C GLN A 120 2.97 17.21 -1.22
N ASP A 121 3.42 17.66 -0.04
CA ASP A 121 3.37 19.07 0.35
C ASP A 121 4.26 19.93 -0.57
N ILE A 122 5.48 19.47 -0.85
CA ILE A 122 6.38 20.12 -1.82
C ILE A 122 5.74 20.17 -3.21
N PHE A 123 5.21 19.04 -3.69
CA PHE A 123 4.58 18.95 -5.00
C PHE A 123 3.36 19.87 -5.12
N LYS A 124 2.55 19.99 -4.06
CA LYS A 124 1.40 20.90 -3.98
C LYS A 124 1.84 22.36 -4.05
N VAL A 125 2.91 22.73 -3.33
CA VAL A 125 3.49 24.09 -3.40
C VAL A 125 4.02 24.39 -4.81
N LEU A 126 4.70 23.44 -5.43
CA LEU A 126 5.21 23.60 -6.79
C LEU A 126 4.08 23.76 -7.81
N LYS A 127 3.01 22.96 -7.71
CA LYS A 127 1.81 23.09 -8.56
C LYS A 127 1.12 24.45 -8.42
N GLY A 128 1.00 24.96 -7.18
CA GLY A 128 0.41 26.27 -6.93
C GLY A 128 1.22 27.41 -7.56
N LYS A 129 2.56 27.31 -7.53
CA LYS A 129 3.45 28.30 -8.16
C LYS A 129 3.37 28.28 -9.69
N THR A 130 3.26 27.11 -10.32
CA THR A 130 3.10 27.02 -11.78
C THR A 130 1.76 27.59 -12.25
N CYS A 131 0.66 27.34 -11.53
CA CYS A 131 -0.65 27.93 -11.86
C CYS A 131 -0.67 29.46 -11.71
N ASN A 132 0.04 30.00 -10.72
CA ASN A 132 0.16 31.46 -10.55
C ASN A 132 1.01 32.09 -11.65
N LEU A 133 2.06 31.40 -12.14
CA LEU A 133 2.90 31.87 -13.23
C LEU A 133 2.11 31.95 -14.55
N GLU A 134 1.28 30.96 -14.83
CA GLU A 134 0.37 30.94 -16.00
C GLU A 134 -0.67 32.08 -15.94
N TYR A 135 -1.24 32.35 -14.77
CA TYR A 135 -2.15 33.48 -14.56
C TYR A 135 -1.47 34.84 -14.78
N SER A 136 -0.26 35.02 -14.26
CA SER A 136 0.50 36.27 -14.43
C SER A 136 0.90 36.50 -15.89
N ILE A 137 1.32 35.45 -16.60
CA ILE A 137 1.65 35.52 -18.03
C ILE A 137 0.38 35.87 -18.84
N GLN A 138 -0.78 35.29 -18.52
CA GLN A 138 -2.04 35.62 -19.18
C GLN A 138 -2.49 37.08 -18.97
N GLN A 139 -2.29 37.65 -17.78
CA GLN A 139 -2.59 39.07 -17.54
C GLN A 139 -1.65 40.01 -18.30
N GLU A 140 -0.38 39.63 -18.45
CA GLU A 140 0.63 40.42 -19.18
C GLU A 140 0.39 40.45 -20.70
N TYR A 141 -0.17 39.37 -21.28
CA TYR A 141 -0.59 39.35 -22.69
C TYR A 141 -1.88 40.12 -22.98
N HIS A 142 -2.74 40.38 -21.98
CA HIS A 142 -3.97 41.16 -22.16
C HIS A 142 -3.80 42.67 -21.98
N LEU A 143 -2.63 43.13 -21.52
CA LEU A 143 -2.28 44.55 -21.33
C LEU A 143 -1.41 45.12 -22.46
N LYS A 144 -1.18 44.37 -23.54
CA LYS A 144 -0.58 44.83 -24.80
C LYS A 144 -1.63 44.84 -25.90
#